data_AF-A0A5J4DP24-F1
#
_entry.id   AF-A0A5J4DP24-F1
#
_cell.length_a   1.000
_cell.length_b   1.000
_cell.length_c   1.000
_cell.angle_alpha   90.00
_cell.angle_beta   90.00
_cell.angle_gamma   90.00
#
_symmetry.space_group_name_H-M   'P 1'
#
loop_
_entity.id
_entity.type
_entity.pdbx_description
1 polymer ?
#
loop_
_entity_poly.entity_id
_entity_poly.type
_entity_poly.pdbx_seq_one_letter_code
_entity_poly.pdbx_strand_id
1 'polypeptide(L)'
;MKKLESFFQFKYFIMTGLGVISFSYFVYVLFGQTIPNIILTFFKDVGEMIIIGAVFAFAFAWILKASPIKKPKKYSVIAFDVFGTESNIRGIRTEFKIHDVAWSYMRQYKKSYPLYNFALVSDVSKSEKKTIIRYI
;
A
#
# COMPACT_ATOMS: atom_id res chain seq x y z
N MET A 1 -4.48 -70.22 52.88
CA MET A 1 -4.22 -69.89 51.46
C MET A 1 -5.20 -68.87 50.88
N LYS A 2 -6.51 -69.11 50.82
CA LYS A 2 -7.50 -68.19 50.19
C LYS A 2 -7.47 -66.70 50.62
N LYS A 3 -7.26 -66.41 51.92
CA LYS A 3 -7.13 -65.01 52.41
C LYS A 3 -5.89 -64.30 51.87
N LEU A 4 -4.80 -65.04 51.67
CA LEU A 4 -3.54 -64.49 51.14
C LEU A 4 -3.70 -64.13 49.66
N GLU A 5 -4.33 -65.02 48.89
CA GLU A 5 -4.65 -64.80 47.47
C GLU A 5 -5.57 -63.59 47.27
N SER A 6 -6.62 -63.45 48.10
CA SER A 6 -7.54 -62.31 48.04
C SER A 6 -6.84 -60.97 48.33
N PHE A 7 -5.90 -60.93 49.28
CA PHE A 7 -5.11 -59.73 49.56
C PHE A 7 -4.17 -59.37 48.40
N PHE A 8 -3.52 -60.36 47.78
CA PHE A 8 -2.70 -60.12 46.59
C PHE A 8 -3.54 -59.61 45.41
N GLN A 9 -4.71 -60.19 45.15
CA GLN A 9 -5.64 -59.73 44.11
C GLN A 9 -6.10 -58.28 44.34
N PHE A 10 -6.42 -57.93 45.59
CA PHE A 10 -6.78 -56.56 45.96
C PHE A 10 -5.63 -55.56 45.75
N LYS A 11 -4.40 -55.95 46.09
CA LYS A 11 -3.19 -55.14 45.83
C LYS A 11 -2.97 -54.90 44.34
N TYR A 12 -3.13 -55.93 43.51
CA TYR A 12 -3.04 -55.78 42.05
C TYR A 12 -4.15 -54.87 41.51
N PHE A 13 -5.39 -55.02 41.99
CA PHE A 13 -6.51 -54.17 41.62
C PHE A 13 -6.29 -52.69 41.98
N ILE A 14 -5.73 -52.40 43.15
CA ILE A 14 -5.38 -51.03 43.54
C ILE A 14 -4.26 -50.48 42.66
N MET A 15 -3.20 -51.26 42.39
CA MET A 15 -2.11 -50.80 41.53
C MET A 15 -2.58 -50.51 40.10
N THR A 16 -3.42 -51.36 39.52
CA THR A 16 -3.98 -51.11 38.20
C THR A 16 -4.91 -49.90 38.21
N GLY A 17 -5.75 -49.76 39.24
CA GLY A 17 -6.61 -48.58 39.42
C GLY A 17 -5.81 -47.27 39.49
N LEU A 18 -4.76 -47.22 40.30
CA LEU A 18 -3.86 -46.06 40.39
C LEU A 18 -3.13 -45.80 39.08
N GLY A 19 -2.69 -46.85 38.38
CA GLY A 19 -2.06 -46.74 37.06
C GLY A 19 -3.00 -46.11 36.03
N VAL A 20 -4.26 -46.55 35.99
CA VAL A 20 -5.28 -46.00 35.09
C VAL A 20 -5.56 -44.53 35.42
N ILE A 21 -5.77 -44.19 36.70
CA ILE A 21 -6.03 -42.81 37.12
C ILE A 21 -4.86 -41.89 36.77
N SER A 22 -3.63 -42.30 37.06
CA SER A 22 -2.44 -41.52 36.76
C SER A 22 -2.26 -41.32 35.25
N PHE A 23 -2.51 -42.37 34.45
CA PHE A 23 -2.43 -42.28 33.00
C PHE A 23 -3.51 -41.37 32.42
N SER A 24 -4.75 -41.50 32.89
CA SER A 24 -5.86 -40.63 32.48
C SER A 24 -5.60 -39.17 32.83
N TYR A 25 -5.04 -38.88 34.01
CA TYR A 25 -4.65 -37.53 34.39
C TYR A 25 -3.54 -36.98 33.48
N PHE A 26 -2.52 -37.79 33.18
CA PHE A 26 -1.46 -37.42 32.25
C PHE A 26 -2.02 -37.07 30.86
N VAL A 27 -2.91 -37.91 30.32
CA VAL A 27 -3.55 -37.67 29.01
C VAL A 27 -4.35 -36.36 29.03
N TYR A 28 -5.14 -36.12 30.08
CA TYR A 28 -5.90 -34.89 30.24
C TYR A 28 -5.00 -33.65 30.29
N VAL A 29 -3.91 -33.68 31.07
CA VAL A 29 -2.99 -32.55 31.18
C VAL A 29 -2.22 -32.32 29.87
N LEU A 30 -1.78 -33.38 29.21
CA LEU A 30 -1.01 -33.27 27.97
C LEU A 30 -1.88 -32.70 26.85
N PHE A 31 -3.03 -33.33 26.58
CA PHE A 31 -3.87 -32.99 25.43
C PHE A 31 -4.92 -31.92 25.71
N GLY A 32 -5.37 -31.80 26.95
CA GLY A 32 -6.39 -30.80 27.34
C GLY A 32 -5.80 -29.46 27.73
N GLN A 33 -4.55 -29.40 28.19
CA GLN A 33 -3.94 -28.17 28.68
C GLN A 33 -2.63 -27.84 27.96
N THR A 34 -1.66 -28.74 28.01
CA THR A 34 -0.28 -28.45 27.61
C THR A 34 -0.17 -28.18 26.10
N ILE A 35 -0.62 -29.12 25.28
CA ILE A 35 -0.57 -28.99 23.81
C ILE A 35 -1.41 -27.79 23.34
N PRO A 36 -2.69 -27.62 23.76
CA PRO A 36 -3.48 -26.46 23.36
C PRO A 36 -2.85 -25.13 23.77
N ASN A 37 -2.32 -25.00 25.00
CA ASN A 37 -1.70 -23.76 25.44
C ASN A 37 -0.45 -23.42 24.65
N ILE A 38 0.41 -24.40 24.36
CA ILE A 38 1.62 -24.18 23.56
C ILE A 38 1.23 -23.70 22.15
N ILE A 39 0.26 -24.37 21.51
CA ILE A 39 -0.24 -24.00 20.18
C ILE A 39 -0.82 -22.59 20.21
N LEU A 40 -1.71 -22.28 21.14
CA LEU A 40 -2.34 -20.96 21.27
C LEU A 40 -1.32 -19.85 21.48
N THR A 41 -0.35 -20.08 22.38
CA THR A 41 0.70 -19.09 22.67
C THR A 41 1.58 -18.86 21.45
N PHE A 42 2.00 -19.93 20.78
CA PHE A 42 2.81 -19.84 19.56
C PHE A 42 2.10 -19.04 18.45
N PHE A 43 0.84 -19.37 18.14
CA PHE A 43 0.09 -18.66 17.11
C PHE A 43 -0.25 -17.22 17.50
N LYS A 44 -0.43 -16.94 18.79
CA LYS A 44 -0.61 -15.57 19.30
C LYS A 44 0.65 -14.74 19.05
N ASP A 45 1.81 -15.24 19.48
CA ASP A 45 3.07 -14.50 19.38
C ASP A 45 3.51 -14.32 17.92
N VAL A 46 3.38 -15.38 17.11
CA VAL A 46 3.65 -15.31 15.67
C VAL A 46 2.65 -14.39 14.96
N GLY A 47 1.37 -14.45 15.34
CA GLY A 47 0.33 -13.59 14.80
C GLY A 47 0.61 -12.11 15.05
N GLU A 48 1.03 -11.75 16.27
CA GLU A 48 1.42 -10.38 16.61
C GLU A 48 2.58 -9.88 15.74
N MET A 49 3.63 -10.68 15.58
CA MET A 49 4.76 -10.33 14.71
C MET A 49 4.36 -10.16 13.24
N ILE A 50 3.49 -11.03 12.72
CA ILE A 50 2.99 -10.93 11.34
C ILE A 50 2.18 -9.66 11.15
N ILE A 51 1.28 -9.33 12.08
CA ILE A 51 0.45 -8.12 12.00
C ILE A 51 1.33 -6.88 11.98
N ILE A 52 2.31 -6.78 12.88
CA ILE A 52 3.25 -5.65 12.93
C ILE A 52 4.02 -5.56 11.61
N GLY A 53 4.56 -6.68 11.12
CA GLY A 53 5.27 -6.74 9.84
C GLY A 53 4.41 -6.28 8.66
N ALA A 54 3.14 -6.70 8.62
CA ALA A 54 2.20 -6.31 7.58
C ALA A 54 1.89 -4.80 7.60
N VAL A 55 1.71 -4.21 8.79
CA VAL A 55 1.48 -2.76 8.95
C VAL A 55 2.69 -1.97 8.43
N PHE A 56 3.91 -2.37 8.79
CA PHE A 56 5.12 -1.70 8.30
C PHE A 56 5.30 -1.87 6.78
N ALA A 57 5.07 -3.06 6.25
CA ALA A 57 5.14 -3.31 4.81
C ALA A 57 4.11 -2.46 4.05
N PHE A 58 2.89 -2.34 4.59
CA PHE A 58 1.86 -1.48 4.03
C PHE A 58 2.25 -0.01 4.07
N ALA A 59 2.73 0.50 5.21
CA ALA A 59 3.18 1.88 5.34
C ALA A 59 4.31 2.19 4.36
N PHE A 60 5.28 1.29 4.23
CA PHE A 60 6.39 1.44 3.30
C PHE A 60 5.92 1.43 1.84
N ALA A 61 5.07 0.49 1.47
CA ALA A 61 4.47 0.43 0.14
C ALA A 61 3.64 1.69 -0.16
N TRP A 62 2.92 2.20 0.83
CA TRP A 62 2.16 3.45 0.72
C TRP A 62 3.09 4.63 0.47
N ILE A 63 4.18 4.77 1.20
CA ILE A 63 5.17 5.84 1.01
C ILE A 63 5.77 5.78 -0.41
N LEU A 64 6.15 4.59 -0.87
CA LEU A 64 6.66 4.42 -2.24
C LEU A 64 5.63 4.79 -3.30
N LYS A 65 4.36 4.41 -3.09
CA LYS A 65 3.26 4.70 -4.00
C LYS A 65 2.82 6.16 -3.95
N ALA A 66 2.98 6.84 -2.82
CA ALA A 66 2.64 8.24 -2.60
C ALA A 66 3.55 9.23 -3.36
N SER A 67 4.27 8.77 -4.39
CA SER A 67 5.06 9.62 -5.26
C SER A 67 4.22 10.82 -5.73
N PRO A 68 4.68 12.07 -5.50
CA PRO A 68 3.92 13.24 -5.87
C PRO A 68 3.65 13.20 -7.37
N ILE A 69 2.37 13.25 -7.75
CA ILE A 69 1.88 13.24 -9.13
C ILE A 69 2.82 14.10 -9.97
N LYS A 70 3.51 13.45 -10.93
CA LYS A 70 4.58 14.08 -11.72
C LYS A 70 4.06 15.37 -12.34
N LYS A 71 4.45 16.52 -11.79
CA LYS A 71 4.12 17.82 -12.39
C LYS A 71 4.69 17.88 -13.81
N PRO A 72 3.97 18.48 -14.77
CA PRO A 72 4.49 18.62 -16.12
C PRO A 72 5.78 19.42 -16.09
N LYS A 73 6.81 18.89 -16.76
CA LYS A 73 8.17 19.46 -16.75
C LYS A 73 8.36 20.56 -17.80
N LYS A 74 7.42 20.65 -18.75
CA LYS A 74 7.47 21.58 -19.87
C LYS A 74 6.08 22.15 -20.13
N TYR A 75 6.06 23.43 -20.43
CA TYR A 75 4.90 24.21 -20.80
C TYR A 75 5.18 24.88 -22.15
N SER A 76 4.17 24.96 -22.99
CA SER A 76 4.26 25.57 -24.30
C SER A 76 3.11 26.53 -24.52
N VAL A 77 3.37 27.65 -25.17
CA VAL A 77 2.36 28.60 -25.63
C VAL A 77 2.19 28.43 -27.13
N ILE A 78 0.99 28.09 -27.57
CA ILE A 78 0.61 27.92 -28.97
C ILE A 78 -0.26 29.10 -29.37
N ALA A 79 0.05 29.74 -30.49
CA ALA A 79 -0.76 30.83 -31.02
C ALA A 79 -1.76 30.30 -32.05
N PHE A 80 -2.95 30.89 -32.07
CA PHE A 80 -4.04 30.61 -32.99
C PHE A 80 -4.43 31.89 -33.71
N ASP A 81 -4.60 31.80 -35.02
CA ASP A 81 -5.10 32.89 -35.83
C ASP A 81 -6.59 33.15 -35.58
N VAL A 82 -7.16 34.20 -36.20
CA VAL A 82 -8.57 34.59 -36.13
C VAL A 82 -9.50 33.44 -36.56
N PHE A 83 -9.01 32.55 -37.43
CA PHE A 83 -9.73 31.35 -37.88
C PHE A 83 -9.61 30.13 -36.94
N GLY A 84 -8.90 30.25 -35.82
CA GLY A 84 -8.68 29.16 -34.87
C GLY A 84 -7.67 28.12 -35.33
N THR A 85 -6.89 28.41 -36.37
CA THR A 85 -5.80 27.56 -36.87
C THR A 85 -4.49 27.88 -36.14
N GLU A 86 -3.69 26.85 -35.84
CA GLU A 86 -2.37 27.07 -35.23
C GLU A 86 -1.50 27.93 -36.14
N SER A 87 -0.94 29.00 -35.58
CA SER A 87 -0.12 29.95 -36.30
C SER A 87 1.23 30.13 -35.61
N ASN A 88 2.30 30.27 -36.40
CA ASN A 88 3.64 30.48 -35.88
C ASN A 88 4.01 31.96 -36.02
N ILE A 89 4.06 32.66 -34.89
CA ILE A 89 4.54 34.04 -34.83
C ILE A 89 6.06 34.01 -34.70
N ARG A 90 6.77 34.58 -35.67
CA ARG A 90 8.24 34.63 -35.65
C ARG A 90 8.74 35.51 -34.51
N GLY A 91 9.78 35.04 -33.81
CA GLY A 91 10.50 35.82 -32.80
C GLY A 91 9.92 35.77 -31.38
N ILE A 92 8.79 35.10 -31.15
CA ILE A 92 8.27 34.89 -29.79
C ILE A 92 8.75 33.56 -29.21
N ARG A 93 9.01 33.56 -27.91
CA ARG A 93 9.36 32.35 -27.17
C ARG A 93 8.10 31.54 -26.87
N THR A 94 8.05 30.30 -27.34
CA THR A 94 6.89 29.41 -27.15
C THR A 94 7.10 28.35 -26.09
N GLU A 95 8.34 28.06 -25.67
CA GLU A 95 8.65 26.99 -24.72
C GLU A 95 9.18 27.49 -23.36
N PHE A 96 8.63 26.92 -22.30
CA PHE A 96 8.87 27.31 -20.91
C PHE A 96 8.97 26.09 -19.99
N LYS A 97 9.82 26.18 -18.96
CA LYS A 97 9.91 25.13 -17.92
C LYS A 97 8.93 25.34 -16.76
N ILE A 98 8.52 26.59 -16.54
CA ILE A 98 7.74 27.02 -15.37
C ILE A 98 6.39 27.55 -15.84
N HIS A 99 5.31 27.09 -15.21
CA HIS A 99 3.93 27.48 -15.54
C HIS A 99 3.72 29.00 -15.49
N ASP A 100 4.12 29.63 -14.40
CA ASP A 100 3.86 31.05 -14.15
C ASP A 100 4.58 31.95 -15.15
N VAL A 101 5.79 31.56 -15.55
CA VAL A 101 6.55 32.26 -16.59
C VAL A 101 5.82 32.14 -17.93
N ALA A 102 5.40 30.93 -18.31
CA ALA A 102 4.66 30.70 -19.54
C ALA A 102 3.36 31.54 -19.59
N TRP A 103 2.63 31.58 -18.47
CA TRP A 103 1.42 32.39 -18.32
C TRP A 103 1.68 33.90 -18.39
N SER A 104 2.77 34.37 -17.79
CA SER A 104 3.16 35.79 -17.87
C SER A 104 3.44 36.21 -19.31
N TYR A 105 4.23 35.41 -20.04
CA TYR A 105 4.52 35.66 -21.47
C TYR A 105 3.25 35.56 -22.32
N MET A 106 2.39 34.57 -22.07
CA MET A 106 1.13 34.45 -22.81
C MET A 106 0.25 35.69 -22.68
N ARG A 107 0.14 36.27 -21.48
CA ARG A 107 -0.57 37.54 -21.25
C ARG A 107 0.10 38.71 -21.98
N GLN A 108 1.42 38.76 -22.01
CA GLN A 108 2.16 39.76 -22.77
C GLN A 108 1.93 39.61 -24.29
N TYR A 109 1.90 38.39 -24.79
CA TYR A 109 1.64 38.10 -26.20
C TYR A 109 0.22 38.48 -26.59
N LYS A 110 -0.79 38.16 -25.78
CA LYS A 110 -2.17 38.58 -26.05
C LYS A 110 -2.32 40.10 -26.12
N LYS A 111 -1.57 40.85 -25.31
CA LYS A 111 -1.52 42.31 -25.38
C LYS A 111 -0.84 42.83 -26.65
N SER A 112 0.23 42.16 -27.08
CA SER A 112 1.04 42.59 -28.24
C SER A 112 0.42 42.17 -29.57
N TYR A 113 -0.31 41.05 -29.58
CA TYR A 113 -0.95 40.42 -30.74
C TYR A 113 -2.44 40.18 -30.46
N PRO A 114 -3.27 41.23 -30.43
CA PRO A 114 -4.67 41.13 -29.98
C PRO A 114 -5.54 40.24 -30.89
N LEU A 115 -5.19 40.15 -32.18
CA LEU A 115 -5.88 39.33 -33.18
C LEU A 115 -5.62 37.83 -33.02
N TYR A 116 -4.54 37.46 -32.32
CA TYR A 116 -4.20 36.07 -32.06
C TYR A 116 -4.77 35.63 -30.72
N ASN A 117 -5.17 34.38 -30.65
CA ASN A 117 -5.46 33.71 -29.38
C ASN A 117 -4.29 32.82 -29.00
N PHE A 118 -4.12 32.54 -27.72
CA PHE A 118 -3.00 31.79 -27.20
C PHE A 118 -3.48 30.70 -26.24
N ALA A 119 -3.01 29.47 -26.45
CA ALA A 119 -3.21 28.36 -25.53
C ALA A 119 -1.92 28.05 -24.77
N LEU A 120 -2.03 27.95 -23.45
CA LEU A 120 -1.00 27.41 -22.59
C LEU A 120 -1.23 25.91 -22.46
N VAL A 121 -0.23 25.15 -22.85
CA VAL A 121 -0.25 23.70 -22.92
C VAL A 121 0.79 23.13 -21.98
N SER A 122 0.49 22.03 -21.30
CA SER A 122 1.50 21.21 -20.62
C SER A 122 1.80 19.94 -21.38
N ASP A 123 3.09 19.61 -21.44
CA ASP A 123 3.55 18.29 -21.84
C ASP A 123 3.51 17.37 -20.61
N VAL A 124 2.41 16.61 -20.51
CA VAL A 124 2.32 15.53 -19.52
C VAL A 124 3.10 14.36 -20.09
N SER A 125 4.20 14.00 -19.43
CA SER A 125 5.30 13.11 -19.87
C SER A 125 4.98 11.73 -20.47
N LYS A 126 3.72 11.39 -20.76
CA LYS A 126 3.27 10.15 -21.42
C LYS A 126 2.01 10.29 -22.28
N SER A 127 1.51 11.49 -22.53
CA SER A 127 0.32 11.69 -23.36
C SER A 127 0.72 12.16 -24.76
N GLU A 128 0.27 11.47 -25.80
CA GLU A 128 0.38 11.95 -27.19
C GLU A 128 -0.38 13.27 -27.39
N LYS A 129 -1.37 13.54 -26.52
CA LYS A 129 -2.21 14.73 -26.60
C LYS A 129 -1.76 15.78 -25.59
N LYS A 130 -1.33 16.90 -26.16
CA LYS A 130 -1.10 18.16 -25.45
C LYS A 130 -2.37 18.60 -24.70
N THR A 131 -2.28 18.77 -23.38
CA THR A 131 -3.41 19.24 -22.56
C THR A 131 -3.37 20.76 -22.48
N ILE A 132 -4.45 21.43 -22.93
CA ILE A 132 -4.63 22.88 -22.76
C ILE A 132 -4.98 23.16 -21.29
N ILE A 133 -4.14 23.96 -20.64
CA ILE A 133 -4.34 24.42 -19.26
C ILE A 133 -5.15 25.72 -19.24
N ARG A 134 -4.85 26.64 -20.18
CA ARG A 134 -5.53 27.94 -20.32
C ARG A 134 -5.56 28.39 -21.78
N TYR A 135 -6.54 29.23 -22.11
CA TYR A 135 -6.71 29.84 -23.43
C TYR A 135 -7.12 31.31 -23.26
N ILE A 136 -6.44 32.25 -23.93
CA ILE A 136 -6.74 33.70 -23.88
C ILE A 136 -6.57 34.39 -25.23
#